data_AF-A0A2V9CFE6-F1
#
_entry.id   AF-A0A2V9CFE6-F1
#
_cell.length_a   1.000
_cell.length_b   1.000
_cell.length_c   1.000
_cell.angle_alpha   90.00
_cell.angle_beta   90.00
_cell.angle_gamma   90.00
#
_symmetry.space_group_name_H-M   'P 1'
#
loop_
_entity.id
_entity.type
_entity.pdbx_description
1 polymer ?
#
loop_
_entity_poly.entity_id
_entity_poly.type
_entity_poly.pdbx_seq_one_letter_code
_entity_poly.pdbx_strand_id
1 'polypeptide(L)'
;MKRVVHCGALLIALYLNVPSICAQRPRQPQTGQDTWYEFLWKQFNPRDVDYGAWLEKRREAFLAATVKDPHFWYSLSVTAGLLLMLIACTKLHLDHRRSMRITAEMMADIHTHDLHSQQTAKEAIEKYNRHIEECNRALEAAESGGEPATKTLKAELQRVAAQLEATRQDRSKLQEELRQKTLLVADLSTRLDALAKKVNGSRGLDSSLAVSAPSDGSGDGARFVGQINRLQEELYAERQKNKRLKGA
;
A
#
# COMPACT_ATOMS: atom_id res chain seq x y z
N MET A 1 -27.70 6.34 11.36
CA MET A 1 -26.55 7.29 11.26
C MET A 1 -26.85 8.51 10.38
N LYS A 2 -27.99 9.20 10.59
CA LYS A 2 -28.38 10.36 9.77
C LYS A 2 -28.59 11.67 10.56
N ARG A 3 -28.37 11.68 11.88
CA ARG A 3 -28.67 12.84 12.75
C ARG A 3 -27.47 13.72 13.12
N VAL A 4 -26.23 13.27 12.88
CA VAL A 4 -25.03 14.01 13.31
C VAL A 4 -24.60 15.07 12.28
N VAL A 5 -24.99 14.93 11.02
CA VAL A 5 -24.59 15.88 9.94
C VAL A 5 -25.36 17.20 10.01
N HIS A 6 -26.56 17.23 10.60
CA HIS A 6 -27.37 18.45 10.66
C HIS A 6 -26.97 19.42 11.78
N CYS A 7 -26.28 18.96 12.83
CA CYS A 7 -25.76 19.86 13.87
C CYS A 7 -24.54 20.67 13.43
N GLY A 8 -23.74 20.17 12.47
CA GLY A 8 -22.56 20.88 11.97
C GLY A 8 -22.90 22.08 11.07
N ALA A 9 -24.01 22.02 10.34
CA ALA A 9 -24.40 23.07 9.39
C ALA A 9 -25.04 24.30 10.08
N LEU A 10 -25.68 24.11 11.24
CA LEU A 10 -26.33 25.21 11.98
C LEU A 10 -25.35 26.14 12.71
N LEU A 11 -24.15 25.65 13.04
CA LEU A 11 -23.14 26.46 13.73
C LEU A 11 -22.38 27.42 12.80
N ILE A 12 -22.40 27.18 11.48
CA ILE A 12 -21.72 28.04 10.50
C ILE A 12 -22.60 29.23 10.09
N ALA A 13 -23.92 29.10 10.18
CA ALA A 13 -24.87 30.16 9.80
C ALA A 13 -24.93 31.34 10.79
N LEU A 14 -24.45 31.18 12.04
CA LEU A 14 -24.54 32.22 13.08
C LEU A 14 -23.37 33.21 13.09
N TYR A 15 -22.29 32.98 12.35
CA TYR A 15 -21.10 33.86 12.33
C TYR A 15 -21.09 34.91 11.20
N LEU A 16 -22.13 34.96 10.35
CA LEU A 16 -22.27 35.93 9.26
C LEU A 16 -23.26 37.05 9.59
N ASN A 17 -23.16 37.68 10.76
CA ASN A 17 -23.80 38.97 11.01
C ASN A 17 -22.74 40.07 10.96
N VAL A 18 -22.46 40.55 9.75
CA VAL A 18 -21.64 41.74 9.51
C VAL A 18 -22.57 42.95 9.47
N PRO A 19 -22.52 43.89 10.43
CA PRO A 19 -23.29 45.11 10.34
C PRO A 19 -22.70 45.97 9.21
N SER A 20 -23.54 46.28 8.22
CA SER A 20 -23.20 47.14 7.09
C SER A 20 -23.28 48.60 7.53
N ILE A 21 -22.14 49.23 7.82
CA ILE A 21 -22.06 50.68 8.06
C ILE A 21 -21.68 51.36 6.75
N CYS A 22 -22.62 52.13 6.21
CA CYS A 22 -22.47 52.91 4.99
C CYS A 22 -21.67 54.18 5.28
N ALA A 23 -20.47 54.32 4.71
CA ALA A 23 -19.69 55.57 4.76
C ALA A 23 -20.01 56.44 3.51
N GLN A 24 -20.32 57.72 3.73
CA GLN A 24 -20.64 58.69 2.68
C GLN A 24 -19.42 59.51 2.21
N ARG A 25 -19.38 59.79 0.89
CA ARG A 25 -18.83 60.98 0.15
C ARG A 25 -17.31 61.22 0.10
N PRO A 26 -16.77 62.07 -0.83
CA PRO A 26 -17.34 62.77 -2.01
C PRO A 26 -16.65 62.42 -3.36
N ARG A 27 -17.10 63.09 -4.46
CA ARG A 27 -16.79 62.83 -5.88
C ARG A 27 -15.34 63.13 -6.32
N GLN A 28 -14.84 62.25 -7.20
CA GLN A 28 -13.63 62.33 -8.04
C GLN A 28 -13.59 63.51 -9.03
N PRO A 29 -12.39 63.75 -9.59
CA PRO A 29 -12.22 63.71 -11.05
C PRO A 29 -11.14 62.69 -11.47
N GLN A 30 -11.49 61.75 -12.36
CA GLN A 30 -10.56 60.83 -13.03
C GLN A 30 -10.45 61.18 -14.52
N THR A 31 -9.23 61.31 -15.03
CA THR A 31 -8.91 61.36 -16.47
C THR A 31 -7.66 60.53 -16.73
N GLY A 32 -7.79 59.48 -17.54
CA GLY A 32 -6.69 58.65 -18.04
C GLY A 32 -7.20 57.27 -18.46
N GLN A 33 -6.82 56.78 -19.63
CA GLN A 33 -7.32 55.55 -20.25
C GLN A 33 -7.05 54.29 -19.38
N ASP A 34 -8.10 53.53 -19.02
CA ASP A 34 -8.01 52.36 -18.15
C ASP A 34 -7.35 51.14 -18.85
N THR A 35 -6.38 50.50 -18.19
CA THR A 35 -5.72 49.25 -18.66
C THR A 35 -6.62 48.02 -18.40
N TRP A 36 -6.51 46.92 -19.16
CA TRP A 36 -7.37 45.72 -18.98
C TRP A 36 -7.40 45.16 -17.55
N TYR A 37 -6.28 45.24 -16.81
CA TYR A 37 -6.25 44.88 -15.39
C TYR A 37 -7.05 45.83 -14.50
N GLU A 38 -7.08 47.13 -14.80
CA GLU A 38 -7.90 48.10 -14.06
C GLU A 38 -9.39 47.86 -14.26
N PHE A 39 -9.81 47.36 -15.43
CA PHE A 39 -11.21 46.96 -15.64
C PHE A 39 -11.59 45.76 -14.76
N LEU A 40 -10.74 44.72 -14.71
CA LEU A 40 -10.95 43.59 -13.81
C LEU A 40 -10.92 44.02 -12.35
N TRP A 41 -9.99 44.90 -11.96
CA TRP A 41 -9.89 45.40 -10.60
C TRP A 41 -11.08 46.27 -10.21
N LYS A 42 -11.55 47.18 -11.08
CA LYS A 42 -12.76 47.98 -10.87
C LYS A 42 -14.03 47.12 -10.80
N GLN A 43 -14.06 45.94 -11.43
CA GLN A 43 -15.18 44.99 -11.27
C GLN A 43 -15.22 44.37 -9.86
N PHE A 44 -14.07 44.06 -9.26
CA PHE A 44 -13.97 43.51 -7.90
C PHE A 44 -13.93 44.59 -6.80
N ASN A 45 -13.49 45.80 -7.13
CA ASN A 45 -13.39 46.94 -6.22
C ASN A 45 -13.91 48.24 -6.88
N PRO A 46 -15.22 48.33 -7.19
CA PRO A 46 -15.79 49.46 -7.93
C PRO A 46 -15.77 50.78 -7.16
N ARG A 47 -15.35 50.76 -5.90
CA ARG A 47 -15.33 51.90 -4.98
C ARG A 47 -13.92 52.30 -4.54
N ASP A 48 -12.87 51.71 -5.12
CA ASP A 48 -11.47 51.89 -4.70
C ASP A 48 -11.33 51.80 -3.16
N VAL A 49 -11.93 50.78 -2.57
CA VAL A 49 -11.83 50.54 -1.13
C VAL A 49 -10.47 49.94 -0.83
N ASP A 50 -9.68 50.60 0.02
CA ASP A 50 -8.45 50.05 0.57
C ASP A 50 -8.76 48.87 1.50
N TYR A 51 -8.94 47.68 0.93
CA TYR A 51 -9.22 46.47 1.68
C TYR A 51 -8.13 46.18 2.73
N GLY A 52 -6.88 46.57 2.47
CA GLY A 52 -5.79 46.45 3.45
C GLY A 52 -6.04 47.30 4.69
N ALA A 53 -6.33 48.60 4.52
CA ALA A 53 -6.63 49.49 5.65
C ALA A 53 -7.96 49.14 6.34
N TRP A 54 -8.95 48.67 5.57
CA TRP A 54 -10.22 48.19 6.11
C TRP A 54 -10.03 46.93 6.96
N LEU A 55 -9.24 45.97 6.48
CA LEU A 55 -8.94 44.73 7.20
C LEU A 55 -8.11 45.02 8.45
N GLU A 56 -7.13 45.92 8.37
CA GLU A 56 -6.29 46.28 9.51
C GLU A 56 -7.10 46.99 10.60
N LYS A 57 -7.97 47.95 10.24
CA LYS A 57 -8.91 48.57 11.19
C LYS A 57 -9.82 47.54 11.86
N ARG A 58 -10.25 46.53 11.11
CA ARG A 58 -11.11 45.47 11.64
C ARG A 58 -10.35 44.52 12.55
N ARG A 59 -9.09 44.21 12.21
CA ARG A 59 -8.17 43.43 13.04
C ARG A 59 -7.87 44.16 14.35
N GLU A 60 -7.55 45.45 14.29
CA GLU A 60 -7.28 46.26 15.48
C GLU A 60 -8.51 46.37 16.39
N ALA A 61 -9.70 46.63 15.83
CA ALA A 61 -10.94 46.65 16.59
C ALA A 61 -11.26 45.30 17.25
N PHE A 62 -11.00 44.20 16.52
CA PHE A 62 -11.19 42.85 17.05
C PHE A 62 -10.18 42.54 18.15
N LEU A 63 -8.89 42.83 17.96
CA LEU A 63 -7.85 42.61 18.96
C LEU A 63 -8.08 43.47 20.21
N ALA A 64 -8.48 44.73 20.05
CA ALA A 64 -8.82 45.61 21.17
C ALA A 64 -9.99 45.07 22.00
N ALA A 65 -11.00 44.49 21.35
CA ALA A 65 -12.14 43.86 22.02
C ALA A 65 -11.79 42.49 22.64
N THR A 66 -10.91 41.72 21.99
CA THR A 66 -10.64 40.31 22.32
C THR A 66 -9.54 40.14 23.36
N VAL A 67 -8.45 40.91 23.25
CA VAL A 67 -7.27 40.80 24.13
C VAL A 67 -7.58 41.33 25.54
N LYS A 68 -8.52 42.26 25.66
CA LYS A 68 -8.82 42.96 26.92
C LYS A 68 -9.87 42.25 27.77
N ASP A 69 -10.64 41.31 27.20
CA ASP A 69 -11.67 40.56 27.93
C ASP A 69 -11.20 39.14 28.28
N PRO A 70 -10.99 38.82 29.57
CA PRO A 70 -10.62 37.48 30.02
C PRO A 70 -11.66 36.40 29.62
N HIS A 71 -12.95 36.75 29.54
CA HIS A 71 -14.02 35.78 29.25
C HIS A 71 -13.88 35.16 27.86
N PHE A 72 -13.34 35.92 26.90
CA PHE A 72 -13.09 35.42 25.55
C PHE A 72 -12.13 34.22 25.59
N TRP A 73 -11.01 34.33 26.31
CA TRP A 73 -10.02 33.26 26.43
C TRP A 73 -10.57 32.02 27.13
N TYR A 74 -11.40 32.19 28.15
CA TYR A 74 -12.08 31.07 28.80
C TYR A 74 -13.06 30.39 27.84
N SER A 75 -13.91 31.14 27.14
CA SER A 75 -14.86 30.57 26.18
C SER A 75 -14.17 29.86 25.01
N LEU A 76 -13.08 30.42 24.51
CA LEU A 76 -12.25 29.83 23.45
C LEU A 76 -11.61 28.53 23.93
N SER A 77 -11.04 28.54 25.14
CA SER A 77 -10.41 27.36 25.74
C SER A 77 -11.43 26.25 26.02
N VAL A 78 -12.60 26.60 26.54
CA VAL A 78 -13.71 25.66 26.78
C VAL A 78 -14.20 25.06 25.47
N THR A 79 -14.38 25.88 24.43
CA THR A 79 -14.83 25.41 23.11
C THR A 79 -13.76 24.50 22.46
N ALA A 80 -12.48 24.87 22.56
CA ALA A 80 -11.38 24.04 22.08
C ALA A 80 -11.30 22.70 22.84
N GLY A 81 -11.43 22.73 24.17
CA GLY A 81 -11.48 21.53 25.01
C GLY A 81 -12.66 20.62 24.67
N LEU A 82 -13.85 21.20 24.47
CA LEU A 82 -15.04 20.45 24.06
C LEU A 82 -14.85 19.81 22.68
N LEU A 83 -14.25 20.52 21.74
CA LEU A 83 -13.94 20.00 20.41
C LEU A 83 -12.95 18.83 20.47
N LEU A 84 -11.89 18.96 21.28
CA LEU A 84 -10.92 17.89 21.50
C LEU A 84 -11.58 16.66 22.14
N MET A 85 -12.46 16.85 23.13
CA MET A 85 -13.21 15.76 23.74
C MET A 85 -14.14 15.06 22.74
N LEU A 86 -14.85 15.81 21.90
CA LEU A 86 -15.67 15.24 20.82
C LEU A 86 -14.82 14.42 19.84
N ILE A 87 -13.65 14.91 19.46
CA ILE A 87 -12.71 14.16 18.60
C ILE A 87 -12.23 12.89 19.29
N ALA A 88 -11.91 12.94 20.59
CA ALA A 88 -11.49 11.77 21.36
C ALA A 88 -12.62 10.74 21.48
N CYS A 89 -13.84 11.15 21.82
CA CYS A 89 -15.01 10.27 21.90
C CYS A 89 -15.32 9.62 20.55
N THR A 90 -15.27 10.38 19.45
CA THR A 90 -15.49 9.83 18.11
C THR A 90 -14.38 8.85 17.71
N LYS A 91 -13.11 9.16 17.99
CA LYS A 91 -11.97 8.24 17.82
C LYS A 91 -12.21 6.92 18.56
N LEU A 92 -12.51 6.97 19.86
CA LEU A 92 -12.75 5.78 20.69
C LEU A 92 -13.93 4.96 20.17
N HIS A 93 -15.02 5.61 19.79
CA HIS A 93 -16.20 4.91 19.28
C HIS A 93 -15.93 4.26 17.90
N LEU A 94 -15.15 4.91 17.04
CA LEU A 94 -14.73 4.32 15.77
C LEU A 94 -13.79 3.14 15.98
N ASP A 95 -12.85 3.26 16.91
CA ASP A 95 -11.89 2.22 17.23
C ASP A 95 -12.58 0.97 17.79
N HIS A 96 -13.48 1.15 18.74
CA HIS A 96 -14.29 0.05 19.28
C HIS A 96 -15.16 -0.62 18.21
N ARG A 97 -15.69 0.14 17.25
CA ARG A 97 -16.43 -0.46 16.12
C ARG A 97 -15.52 -1.23 15.17
N ARG A 98 -14.28 -0.80 15.00
CA ARG A 98 -13.28 -1.50 14.17
C ARG A 98 -12.88 -2.81 14.85
N SER A 99 -12.58 -2.78 16.14
CA SER A 99 -12.23 -4.01 16.88
C SER A 99 -13.34 -5.05 16.82
N MET A 100 -14.60 -4.65 17.02
CA MET A 100 -15.74 -5.57 16.92
C MET A 100 -15.89 -6.22 15.54
N ARG A 101 -15.61 -5.49 14.45
CA ARG A 101 -15.64 -6.05 13.09
C ARG A 101 -14.52 -7.07 12.88
N ILE A 102 -13.30 -6.72 13.30
CA ILE A 102 -12.13 -7.59 13.19
C ILE A 102 -12.37 -8.88 14.00
N THR A 103 -12.90 -8.78 15.22
CA THR A 103 -13.23 -9.96 16.03
C THR A 103 -14.30 -10.84 15.38
N ALA A 104 -15.31 -10.25 14.75
CA ALA A 104 -16.34 -11.01 14.04
C ALA A 104 -15.77 -11.75 12.82
N GLU A 105 -14.90 -11.10 12.04
CA GLU A 105 -14.21 -11.71 10.90
C GLU A 105 -13.30 -12.85 11.35
N MET A 106 -12.50 -12.63 12.40
CA MET A 106 -11.63 -13.66 12.98
C MET A 106 -12.43 -14.86 13.51
N MET A 107 -13.57 -14.62 14.17
CA MET A 107 -14.43 -15.70 14.67
C MET A 107 -15.00 -16.55 13.53
N ALA A 108 -15.40 -15.91 12.41
CA ALA A 108 -15.89 -16.61 11.24
C ALA A 108 -14.82 -17.45 10.55
N ASP A 109 -13.58 -16.93 10.48
CA ASP A 109 -12.44 -17.64 9.91
C ASP A 109 -12.09 -18.89 10.73
N ILE A 110 -11.98 -18.73 12.07
CA ILE A 110 -11.73 -19.86 12.99
C ILE A 110 -12.83 -20.92 12.87
N HIS A 111 -14.09 -20.50 12.81
CA HIS A 111 -15.20 -21.43 12.68
C HIS A 111 -15.13 -22.22 11.36
N THR A 112 -14.79 -21.55 10.27
CA THR A 112 -14.64 -22.20 8.96
C THR A 112 -13.48 -23.19 8.97
N HIS A 113 -12.36 -22.83 9.58
CA HIS A 113 -11.20 -23.71 9.73
C HIS A 113 -11.52 -24.94 10.59
N ASP A 114 -12.26 -24.77 11.69
CA ASP A 114 -12.69 -25.88 12.53
C ASP A 114 -13.55 -26.88 11.75
N LEU A 115 -14.56 -26.40 11.01
CA LEU A 115 -15.39 -27.24 10.15
C LEU A 115 -14.57 -27.97 9.10
N HIS A 116 -13.63 -27.29 8.45
CA HIS A 116 -12.75 -27.91 7.46
C HIS A 116 -11.85 -28.98 8.08
N SER A 117 -11.33 -28.75 9.28
CA SER A 117 -10.50 -29.72 10.01
C SER A 117 -11.29 -30.96 10.39
N GLN A 118 -12.55 -30.79 10.83
CA GLN A 118 -13.43 -31.91 11.14
C GLN A 118 -13.80 -32.72 9.90
N GLN A 119 -14.07 -32.07 8.77
CA GLN A 119 -14.33 -32.74 7.49
C GLN A 119 -13.09 -33.55 7.05
N THR A 120 -11.92 -32.92 7.10
CA THR A 120 -10.65 -33.59 6.74
C THR A 120 -10.37 -34.79 7.65
N ALA A 121 -10.65 -34.68 8.95
CA ALA A 121 -10.53 -35.79 9.89
C ALA A 121 -11.49 -36.94 9.56
N LYS A 122 -12.76 -36.63 9.24
CA LYS A 122 -13.74 -37.64 8.82
C LYS A 122 -13.31 -38.36 7.54
N GLU A 123 -12.87 -37.62 6.53
CA GLU A 123 -12.38 -38.22 5.29
C GLU A 123 -11.15 -39.10 5.51
N ALA A 124 -10.24 -38.71 6.41
CA ALA A 124 -9.07 -39.52 6.75
C ALA A 124 -9.48 -40.82 7.45
N ILE A 125 -10.44 -40.76 8.38
CA ILE A 125 -11.01 -41.94 9.05
C ILE A 125 -11.70 -42.85 8.03
N GLU A 126 -12.51 -42.31 7.12
CA GLU A 126 -13.18 -43.08 6.07
C GLU A 126 -12.19 -43.76 5.13
N LYS A 127 -11.13 -43.06 4.70
CA LYS A 127 -10.06 -43.63 3.88
C LYS A 127 -9.33 -44.75 4.62
N TYR A 128 -9.05 -44.57 5.91
CA TYR A 128 -8.43 -45.60 6.73
C TYR A 128 -9.33 -46.83 6.89
N ASN A 129 -10.60 -46.64 7.24
CA ASN A 129 -11.56 -47.74 7.38
C ASN A 129 -11.73 -48.51 6.07
N ARG A 130 -11.85 -47.80 4.93
CA ARG A 130 -11.90 -48.43 3.61
C ARG A 130 -10.66 -49.26 3.32
N HIS A 131 -9.47 -48.74 3.65
CA HIS A 131 -8.22 -49.48 3.47
C HIS A 131 -8.15 -50.73 4.35
N ILE A 132 -8.63 -50.65 5.60
CA ILE A 132 -8.74 -51.81 6.50
C ILE A 132 -9.73 -52.85 5.94
N GLU A 133 -10.88 -52.43 5.43
CA GLU A 133 -11.85 -53.32 4.78
C GLU A 133 -11.26 -54.01 3.54
N GLU A 134 -10.51 -53.27 2.72
CA GLU A 134 -9.80 -53.83 1.56
C GLU A 134 -8.74 -54.86 1.99
N CYS A 135 -7.97 -54.57 3.04
CA CYS A 135 -7.00 -55.50 3.61
C CYS A 135 -7.67 -56.75 4.18
N ASN A 136 -8.74 -56.59 4.96
CA ASN A 136 -9.50 -57.69 5.53
C ASN A 136 -10.09 -58.56 4.43
N ARG A 137 -10.69 -57.96 3.39
CA ARG A 137 -11.21 -58.69 2.23
C ARG A 137 -10.12 -59.45 1.47
N ALA A 138 -8.93 -58.86 1.31
CA ALA A 138 -7.80 -59.54 0.68
C ALA A 138 -7.27 -60.72 1.53
N LEU A 139 -7.27 -60.57 2.86
CA LEU A 139 -6.89 -61.63 3.80
C LEU A 139 -7.92 -62.77 3.78
N GLU A 140 -9.22 -62.46 3.84
CA GLU A 140 -10.31 -63.44 3.74
C GLU A 140 -10.24 -64.20 2.40
N ALA A 141 -9.97 -63.50 1.29
CA ALA A 141 -9.79 -64.14 -0.02
C ALA A 141 -8.57 -65.08 -0.05
N ALA A 142 -7.46 -64.70 0.58
CA ALA A 142 -6.29 -65.56 0.71
C ALA A 142 -6.54 -66.79 1.60
N GLU A 143 -7.29 -66.63 2.70
CA GLU A 143 -7.67 -67.70 3.62
C GLU A 143 -8.69 -68.67 3.00
N SER A 144 -9.55 -68.18 2.09
CA SER A 144 -10.49 -68.99 1.31
C SER A 144 -9.87 -69.80 0.15
N GLY A 145 -8.53 -69.78 0.00
CA GLY A 145 -7.79 -70.69 -0.90
C GLY A 145 -7.21 -70.06 -2.17
N GLY A 146 -7.10 -68.73 -2.25
CA GLY A 146 -6.49 -68.03 -3.40
C GLY A 146 -5.13 -67.38 -3.10
N GLU A 147 -4.00 -68.04 -3.40
CA GLU A 147 -2.71 -67.35 -3.62
C GLU A 147 -2.54 -67.05 -5.12
N PRO A 148 -2.38 -65.77 -5.54
CA PRO A 148 -1.03 -65.18 -5.64
C PRO A 148 -0.92 -63.64 -5.47
N ALA A 149 -1.98 -62.92 -5.07
CA ALA A 149 -2.01 -61.43 -5.14
C ALA A 149 -1.10 -60.71 -4.13
N THR A 150 -0.85 -61.31 -2.96
CA THR A 150 -0.01 -60.72 -1.91
C THR A 150 1.47 -60.68 -2.28
N LYS A 151 1.94 -61.67 -3.06
CA LYS A 151 3.33 -61.76 -3.53
C LYS A 151 3.63 -60.72 -4.62
N THR A 152 2.69 -60.47 -5.52
CA THR A 152 2.82 -59.44 -6.57
C THR A 152 2.79 -58.03 -5.98
N LEU A 153 1.86 -57.76 -5.04
CA LEU A 153 1.78 -56.47 -4.33
C LEU A 153 3.05 -56.17 -3.52
N LYS A 154 3.64 -57.17 -2.86
CA LYS A 154 4.90 -57.01 -2.11
C LYS A 154 6.07 -56.66 -3.03
N ALA A 155 6.13 -57.25 -4.21
CA ALA A 155 7.15 -56.94 -5.21
C ALA A 155 6.99 -55.52 -5.79
N GLU A 156 5.76 -55.08 -6.06
CA GLU A 156 5.49 -53.70 -6.50
C GLU A 156 5.80 -52.67 -5.40
N LEU A 157 5.48 -52.98 -4.14
CA LEU A 157 5.75 -52.10 -3.00
C LEU A 157 7.26 -51.91 -2.77
N GLN A 158 8.05 -52.97 -2.94
CA GLN A 158 9.52 -52.89 -2.93
C GLN A 158 10.06 -52.05 -4.09
N ARG A 159 9.47 -52.16 -5.28
CA ARG A 159 9.84 -51.37 -6.46
C ARG A 159 9.55 -49.88 -6.25
N VAL A 160 8.37 -49.54 -5.71
CA VAL A 160 7.98 -48.16 -5.44
C VAL A 160 8.83 -47.56 -4.30
N ALA A 161 9.14 -48.33 -3.26
CA ALA A 161 10.04 -47.91 -2.19
C ALA A 161 11.45 -47.58 -2.71
N ALA A 162 12.00 -48.43 -3.59
CA ALA A 162 13.29 -48.18 -4.22
C ALA A 162 13.27 -46.90 -5.10
N GLN A 163 12.16 -46.66 -5.81
CA GLN A 163 11.99 -45.46 -6.64
C GLN A 163 11.86 -44.18 -5.80
N LEU A 164 11.19 -44.26 -4.64
CA LEU A 164 11.06 -43.14 -3.71
C LEU A 164 12.42 -42.77 -3.08
N GLU A 165 13.21 -43.76 -2.68
CA GLU A 165 14.57 -43.54 -2.16
C GLU A 165 15.50 -42.94 -3.23
N ALA A 166 15.45 -43.43 -4.47
CA ALA A 166 16.21 -42.84 -5.58
C ALA A 166 15.85 -41.36 -5.79
N THR A 167 14.55 -41.05 -5.82
CA THR A 167 14.06 -39.67 -5.97
C THR A 167 14.47 -38.77 -4.80
N ARG A 168 14.52 -39.34 -3.58
CA ARG A 168 14.93 -38.62 -2.37
C ARG A 168 16.43 -38.31 -2.39
N GLN A 169 17.25 -39.25 -2.87
CA GLN A 169 18.68 -39.04 -3.09
C GLN A 169 18.95 -38.00 -4.17
N ASP A 170 18.17 -37.98 -5.25
CA ASP A 170 18.33 -36.97 -6.29
C ASP A 170 17.93 -35.58 -5.81
N ARG A 171 16.87 -35.47 -4.98
CA ARG A 171 16.52 -34.22 -4.31
C ARG A 171 17.63 -33.70 -3.40
N SER A 172 18.28 -34.57 -2.61
CA SER A 172 19.36 -34.13 -1.72
C SER A 172 20.59 -33.68 -2.49
N LYS A 173 20.95 -34.37 -3.58
CA LYS A 173 22.03 -33.94 -4.50
C LYS A 173 21.74 -32.58 -5.12
N LEU A 174 20.54 -32.39 -5.67
CA LEU A 174 20.13 -31.11 -6.27
C LEU A 174 20.14 -29.96 -5.25
N GLN A 175 19.76 -30.24 -4.00
CA GLN A 175 19.81 -29.26 -2.93
C GLN A 175 21.25 -28.86 -2.56
N GLU A 176 22.19 -29.80 -2.59
CA GLU A 176 23.60 -29.53 -2.38
C GLU A 176 24.22 -28.73 -3.53
N GLU A 177 23.89 -29.08 -4.78
CA GLU A 177 24.30 -28.30 -5.96
C GLU A 177 23.76 -26.86 -5.91
N LEU A 178 22.51 -26.67 -5.46
CA LEU A 178 21.95 -25.33 -5.25
C LEU A 178 22.68 -24.57 -4.16
N ARG A 179 23.08 -25.22 -3.06
CA ARG A 179 23.89 -24.58 -2.02
C ARG A 179 25.25 -24.14 -2.54
N GLN A 180 25.94 -25.01 -3.27
CA GLN A 180 27.24 -24.69 -3.86
C GLN A 180 27.13 -23.54 -4.86
N LYS A 181 26.12 -23.54 -5.72
CA LYS A 181 25.85 -22.44 -6.66
C LYS A 181 25.54 -21.13 -5.93
N THR A 182 24.80 -21.18 -4.83
CA THR A 182 24.49 -19.99 -4.04
C THR A 182 25.74 -19.39 -3.39
N LEU A 183 26.64 -20.23 -2.86
CA LEU A 183 27.92 -19.78 -2.32
C LEU A 183 28.83 -19.19 -3.39
N LEU A 184 28.88 -19.81 -4.58
CA LEU A 184 29.67 -19.30 -5.71
C LEU A 184 29.12 -17.95 -6.19
N VAL A 185 27.80 -17.81 -6.31
CA VAL A 185 27.16 -16.53 -6.66
C VAL A 185 27.46 -15.45 -5.62
N ALA A 186 27.43 -15.79 -4.33
CA ALA A 186 27.81 -14.87 -3.25
C ALA A 186 29.29 -14.45 -3.34
N ASP A 187 30.21 -15.38 -3.60
CA ASP A 187 31.64 -15.08 -3.80
C ASP A 187 31.88 -14.20 -5.03
N LEU A 188 31.23 -14.52 -6.16
CA LEU A 188 31.30 -13.68 -7.35
C LEU A 188 30.71 -12.28 -7.11
N SER A 189 29.62 -12.17 -6.33
CA SER A 189 29.04 -10.88 -5.95
C SER A 189 30.01 -10.05 -5.11
N THR A 190 30.69 -10.64 -4.12
CA THR A 190 31.65 -9.88 -3.30
C THR A 190 32.87 -9.46 -4.11
N ARG A 191 33.34 -10.29 -5.05
CA ARG A 191 34.40 -9.92 -5.99
C ARG A 191 33.97 -8.80 -6.93
N LEU A 192 32.74 -8.83 -7.44
CA LEU A 192 32.18 -7.74 -8.26
C LEU A 192 32.04 -6.45 -7.46
N ASP A 193 31.57 -6.50 -6.21
CA ASP A 193 31.49 -5.32 -5.35
C ASP A 193 32.87 -4.74 -5.01
N ALA A 194 33.87 -5.60 -4.77
CA ALA A 194 35.25 -5.18 -4.56
C ALA A 194 35.87 -4.54 -5.82
N LEU A 195 35.61 -5.12 -7.00
CA LEU A 195 36.03 -4.55 -8.28
C LEU A 195 35.30 -3.24 -8.59
N ALA A 196 33.99 -3.17 -8.35
CA ALA A 196 33.19 -1.96 -8.52
C ALA A 196 33.70 -0.85 -7.59
N LYS A 197 34.00 -1.15 -6.33
CA LYS A 197 34.57 -0.19 -5.38
C LYS A 197 35.97 0.27 -5.77
N LYS A 198 36.80 -0.62 -6.34
CA LYS A 198 38.13 -0.27 -6.88
C LYS A 198 38.02 0.61 -8.13
N VAL A 199 37.11 0.31 -9.05
CA VAL A 199 36.87 1.09 -10.28
C VAL A 199 36.29 2.46 -9.93
N ASN A 200 35.36 2.54 -8.98
CA ASN A 200 34.75 3.80 -8.57
C ASN A 200 35.68 4.64 -7.67
N GLY A 201 36.57 4.00 -6.91
CA GLY A 201 37.63 4.66 -6.13
C GLY A 201 38.81 5.15 -6.96
N SER A 202 39.00 4.61 -8.18
CA SER A 202 40.07 5.03 -9.09
C SER A 202 39.64 6.10 -10.09
N ARG A 203 38.37 6.55 -10.09
CA ARG A 203 37.86 7.64 -10.94
C ARG A 203 38.05 9.02 -10.31
N GLY A 204 39.21 9.20 -9.71
CA GLY A 204 39.68 10.41 -9.04
C GLY A 204 41.19 10.58 -9.13
N LEU A 205 41.83 10.07 -10.20
CA LEU A 205 43.11 10.58 -10.69
C LEU A 205 43.37 10.03 -12.10
N ASP A 206 43.59 10.97 -13.02
CA ASP A 206 44.31 10.87 -14.30
C ASP A 206 43.74 10.03 -15.45
N SER A 207 43.10 10.80 -16.33
CA SER A 207 43.04 10.62 -17.77
C SER A 207 44.45 10.55 -18.40
N SER A 208 44.80 9.45 -19.05
CA SER A 208 45.37 9.43 -20.41
C SER A 208 45.75 8.01 -20.85
N LEU A 209 45.70 7.80 -22.17
CA LEU A 209 46.15 6.66 -22.96
C LEU A 209 45.14 5.51 -23.18
N ALA A 210 44.44 5.70 -24.29
CA ALA A 210 43.71 4.69 -25.05
C ALA A 210 44.64 3.84 -25.95
N VAL A 211 44.05 2.75 -26.45
CA VAL A 211 44.37 1.87 -27.62
C VAL A 211 44.79 0.44 -27.20
N SER A 212 43.83 -0.50 -27.03
CA SER A 212 43.21 -1.45 -28.01
C SER A 212 43.88 -2.85 -27.89
N ALA A 213 43.25 -4.03 -27.77
CA ALA A 213 41.92 -4.64 -28.05
C ALA A 213 41.87 -6.04 -27.31
N PRO A 214 40.84 -6.93 -27.39
CA PRO A 214 39.54 -6.85 -28.04
C PRO A 214 38.35 -6.86 -27.05
N SER A 215 37.32 -6.14 -27.46
CA SER A 215 36.02 -6.00 -26.80
C SER A 215 35.06 -7.10 -27.26
N ASP A 216 34.50 -7.89 -26.33
CA ASP A 216 33.30 -8.69 -26.62
C ASP A 216 32.31 -8.83 -25.46
N GLY A 217 32.41 -7.98 -24.42
CA GLY A 217 31.49 -8.01 -23.27
C GLY A 217 30.61 -6.76 -23.10
N SER A 218 30.90 -5.66 -23.81
CA SER A 218 30.24 -4.36 -23.58
C SER A 218 28.95 -4.18 -24.40
N GLY A 219 28.75 -4.99 -25.45
CA GLY A 219 27.57 -4.93 -26.32
C GLY A 219 26.30 -5.44 -25.64
N ASP A 220 26.41 -6.49 -24.83
CA ASP A 220 25.25 -7.10 -24.16
C ASP A 220 24.69 -6.20 -23.07
N GLY A 221 25.54 -5.58 -22.24
CA GLY A 221 25.09 -4.63 -21.21
C GLY A 221 24.34 -3.44 -21.82
N ALA A 222 24.84 -2.87 -22.91
CA ALA A 222 24.16 -1.77 -23.61
C ALA A 222 22.82 -2.21 -24.24
N ARG A 223 22.75 -3.44 -24.76
CA ARG A 223 21.52 -4.03 -25.30
C ARG A 223 20.48 -4.30 -24.21
N PHE A 224 20.89 -4.83 -23.05
CA PHE A 224 20.00 -5.03 -21.91
C PHE A 224 19.48 -3.71 -21.36
N VAL A 225 20.33 -2.69 -21.25
CA VAL A 225 19.89 -1.35 -20.81
C VAL A 225 18.90 -0.74 -21.81
N GLY A 226 19.14 -0.89 -23.11
CA GLY A 226 18.18 -0.47 -24.15
C GLY A 226 16.85 -1.22 -24.07
N GLN A 227 16.89 -2.52 -23.82
CA GLN A 227 15.69 -3.36 -23.69
C GLN A 227 14.90 -3.05 -22.42
N ILE A 228 15.56 -2.79 -21.30
CA ILE A 228 14.93 -2.37 -20.04
C ILE A 228 14.22 -1.04 -20.23
N ASN A 229 14.87 -0.08 -20.89
CA ASN A 229 14.29 1.24 -21.10
C ASN A 229 13.04 1.17 -22.00
N ARG A 230 13.10 0.33 -23.05
CA ARG A 230 11.96 0.07 -23.93
C ARG A 230 10.80 -0.61 -23.21
N LEU A 231 11.08 -1.62 -22.36
CA LEU A 231 10.05 -2.31 -21.57
C LEU A 231 9.39 -1.40 -20.54
N GLN A 232 10.14 -0.45 -19.97
CA GLN A 232 9.58 0.57 -19.09
C GLN A 232 8.62 1.49 -19.84
N GLU A 233 8.99 1.93 -21.04
CA GLU A 233 8.16 2.80 -21.87
C GLU A 233 6.87 2.11 -22.32
N GLU A 234 6.95 0.83 -22.71
CA GLU A 234 5.78 0.01 -23.04
C GLU A 234 4.85 -0.20 -21.84
N LEU A 235 5.39 -0.45 -20.64
CA LEU A 235 4.59 -0.56 -19.41
C LEU A 235 3.88 0.74 -19.04
N TYR A 236 4.51 1.89 -19.25
CA TYR A 236 3.89 3.20 -19.01
C TYR A 236 2.76 3.46 -20.01
N ALA A 237 2.98 3.16 -21.29
CA ALA A 237 1.96 3.29 -22.33
C ALA A 237 0.76 2.36 -22.09
N GLU A 238 0.99 1.10 -21.70
CA GLU A 238 -0.06 0.14 -21.34
C GLU A 238 -0.84 0.61 -20.11
N ARG A 239 -0.18 1.10 -19.05
CA ARG A 239 -0.88 1.64 -17.87
C ARG A 239 -1.73 2.86 -18.20
N GLN A 240 -1.28 3.72 -19.12
CA GLN A 240 -2.10 4.86 -19.57
C GLN A 240 -3.31 4.39 -20.39
N LYS A 241 -3.14 3.41 -21.29
CA LYS A 241 -4.27 2.82 -22.03
C LYS A 241 -5.26 2.13 -21.09
N ASN A 242 -4.78 1.36 -20.12
CA ASN A 242 -5.62 0.68 -19.14
C ASN A 242 -6.38 1.68 -18.25
N LYS A 243 -5.74 2.81 -17.86
CA LYS A 243 -6.43 3.92 -17.18
C LYS A 243 -7.51 4.56 -18.04
N ARG A 244 -7.27 4.74 -19.35
CA ARG A 244 -8.26 5.30 -20.28
C ARG A 244 -9.44 4.35 -20.49
N LEU A 245 -9.20 3.05 -20.58
CA LEU A 245 -10.23 2.03 -20.76
C LEU A 245 -11.02 1.71 -19.47
N LYS A 246 -10.42 1.88 -18.30
CA LYS A 246 -11.12 1.74 -17.00
C LYS A 246 -11.80 3.03 -16.53
N GLY A 247 -11.57 4.14 -17.22
CA GLY A 247 -12.19 5.45 -16.95
C GLY A 247 -13.35 5.81 -17.87
N ALA A 248 -13.75 4.90 -18.76
CA ALA A 248 -15.00 4.92 -19.53
C ALA A 248 -15.97 3.90 -18.93
#